data_AF-A0A520DU92-F1
#
_entry.id   AF-A0A520DU92-F1
#
_cell.length_a   1.000
_cell.length_b   1.000
_cell.length_c   1.000
_cell.angle_alpha   90.00
_cell.angle_beta   90.00
_cell.angle_gamma   90.00
#
_symmetry.space_group_name_H-M   'P 1'
#
loop_
_entity.id
_entity.type
_entity.pdbx_description
1 polymer ?
#
loop_
_entity_poly.entity_id
_entity_poly.type
_entity_poly.pdbx_seq_one_letter_code
_entity_poly.pdbx_strand_id
1 'polypeptide(L)'
;AVHAANTAVVDTPQLQADQQEIRSTIQSIQRIADSTSWGSKRLLNGTAGTQSVITSPSNLGSMYFGSTFNGSIVANGPVTVQRTTAATRTELATDKTFASTATVPGAGTFVVNGYSFSSNGTTDTIQNMADRVNAQSANTGVTATIEGSAGAYSLKFTSVEFGSDFPISYFDPSGVLSTTVNPAATVNGTDATANVTLTTTTPSGTTTSTVTFTGGQGNKTSGLLLSDGQGNSFRLTPAGNAGTTLATATAIGQLTSGNLRFQIGANDDQSVSFGMPDVRPNRLGTGAITNQDLTTVDVTTQQGAIDAMTIIDSAVTQLSQMRGELGSFQKNFL
;
A
#
# COMPACT_ATOMS: atom_id res chain seq x y z
N ALA A 1 -12.22 -15.38 0.80
CA ALA A 1 -10.81 -15.04 1.11
C ALA A 1 -10.31 -15.77 2.36
N VAL A 2 -10.90 -15.55 3.54
CA VAL A 2 -10.48 -16.25 4.78
C VAL A 2 -10.63 -17.77 4.67
N HIS A 3 -11.72 -18.27 4.06
CA HIS A 3 -11.90 -19.70 3.78
C HIS A 3 -10.76 -20.24 2.90
N ALA A 4 -10.54 -19.65 1.72
CA ALA A 4 -9.43 -19.97 0.83
C ALA A 4 -8.01 -19.86 1.46
N ALA A 5 -7.82 -19.00 2.47
CA ALA A 5 -6.54 -18.89 3.18
C ALA A 5 -6.24 -20.10 4.08
N ASN A 6 -7.24 -20.93 4.42
CA ASN A 6 -7.09 -22.15 5.21
C ASN A 6 -6.64 -23.34 4.36
N THR A 7 -5.50 -23.22 3.68
CA THR A 7 -4.98 -24.22 2.73
C THR A 7 -4.65 -25.59 3.35
N ALA A 8 -4.64 -25.71 4.67
CA ALA A 8 -4.46 -26.98 5.37
C ALA A 8 -5.65 -27.95 5.21
N VAL A 9 -6.84 -27.43 4.88
CA VAL A 9 -8.08 -28.22 4.81
C VAL A 9 -8.89 -28.00 3.52
N VAL A 10 -8.61 -26.93 2.77
CA VAL A 10 -9.37 -26.56 1.57
C VAL A 10 -8.77 -27.19 0.33
N ASP A 11 -9.60 -27.88 -0.46
CA ASP A 11 -9.20 -28.54 -1.71
C ASP A 11 -9.33 -27.62 -2.94
N THR A 12 -8.75 -28.03 -4.08
CA THR A 12 -8.75 -27.21 -5.30
C THR A 12 -10.16 -26.89 -5.83
N PRO A 13 -11.13 -27.83 -5.87
CA PRO A 13 -12.51 -27.51 -6.24
C PRO A 13 -13.17 -26.45 -5.35
N GLN A 14 -12.96 -26.51 -4.03
CA GLN A 14 -13.46 -25.49 -3.10
C GLN A 14 -12.84 -24.11 -3.37
N LEU A 15 -11.52 -24.04 -3.59
CA LEU A 15 -10.86 -22.78 -3.97
C LEU A 15 -11.39 -22.20 -5.27
N GLN A 16 -11.72 -23.05 -6.26
CA GLN A 16 -12.33 -22.61 -7.51
C GLN A 16 -13.75 -22.08 -7.31
N ALA A 17 -14.54 -22.71 -6.43
CA ALA A 17 -15.87 -22.23 -6.08
C ALA A 17 -15.81 -20.85 -5.40
N ASP A 18 -14.91 -20.69 -4.42
CA ASP A 18 -14.64 -19.40 -3.76
C ASP A 18 -14.26 -18.32 -4.79
N GLN A 19 -13.38 -18.66 -5.73
CA GLN A 19 -12.96 -17.74 -6.79
C GLN A 19 -14.13 -17.35 -7.72
N GLN A 20 -15.05 -18.27 -8.02
CA GLN A 20 -16.23 -17.99 -8.84
C GLN A 20 -17.20 -17.05 -8.11
N GLU A 21 -17.43 -17.25 -6.81
CA GLU A 21 -18.25 -16.37 -5.99
C GLU A 21 -17.68 -14.93 -5.97
N ILE A 22 -16.37 -14.80 -5.78
CA ILE A 22 -15.68 -13.51 -5.82
C ILE A 22 -15.85 -12.83 -7.18
N ARG A 23 -15.63 -13.56 -8.29
CA ARG A 23 -15.83 -13.01 -9.64
C ARG A 23 -17.27 -12.56 -9.88
N SER A 24 -18.26 -13.34 -9.44
CA SER A 24 -19.68 -12.97 -9.54
C SER A 24 -19.98 -11.70 -8.75
N THR A 25 -19.42 -11.57 -7.56
CA THR A 25 -19.56 -10.38 -6.71
C THR A 25 -18.94 -9.15 -7.39
N ILE A 26 -17.71 -9.26 -7.91
CA ILE A 26 -17.02 -8.19 -8.65
C ILE A 26 -17.85 -7.76 -9.87
N GLN A 27 -18.40 -8.71 -10.64
CA GLN A 27 -19.29 -8.40 -11.76
C GLN A 27 -20.57 -7.68 -11.31
N SER A 28 -21.11 -8.04 -10.15
CA SER A 28 -22.26 -7.33 -9.57
C SER A 28 -21.91 -5.88 -9.21
N ILE A 29 -20.73 -5.65 -8.60
CA ILE A 29 -20.22 -4.30 -8.29
C ILE A 29 -20.04 -3.50 -9.59
N GLN A 30 -19.41 -4.07 -10.61
CA GLN A 30 -19.27 -3.43 -11.92
C GLN A 30 -20.64 -3.06 -12.51
N ARG A 31 -21.61 -3.97 -12.45
CA ARG A 31 -22.97 -3.71 -12.94
C ARG A 31 -23.64 -2.57 -12.17
N ILE A 32 -23.49 -2.50 -10.85
CA ILE A 32 -24.03 -1.40 -10.03
C ILE A 32 -23.34 -0.08 -10.39
N ALA A 33 -22.01 -0.07 -10.51
CA ALA A 33 -21.23 1.11 -10.88
C ALA A 33 -21.69 1.67 -12.23
N ASP A 34 -21.84 0.79 -13.22
CA ASP A 34 -22.24 1.17 -14.58
C ASP A 34 -23.72 1.55 -14.67
N SER A 35 -24.63 0.86 -13.96
CA SER A 35 -26.08 1.07 -14.09
C SER A 35 -26.63 2.21 -13.26
N THR A 36 -26.01 2.54 -12.12
CA THR A 36 -26.47 3.62 -11.24
C THR A 36 -26.40 4.97 -11.95
N SER A 37 -27.57 5.57 -12.19
CA SER A 37 -27.71 6.81 -12.97
C SER A 37 -28.85 7.67 -12.43
N TRP A 38 -28.77 8.97 -12.74
CA TRP A 38 -29.88 9.90 -12.59
C TRP A 38 -30.08 10.63 -13.90
N GLY A 39 -31.25 10.44 -14.53
CA GLY A 39 -31.49 10.87 -15.90
C GLY A 39 -30.47 10.24 -16.86
N SER A 40 -29.77 11.07 -17.64
CA SER A 40 -28.72 10.63 -18.57
C SER A 40 -27.30 10.59 -17.97
N LYS A 41 -27.16 10.92 -16.68
CA LYS A 41 -25.86 11.00 -16.00
C LYS A 41 -25.59 9.72 -15.22
N ARG A 42 -24.45 9.08 -15.50
CA ARG A 42 -23.93 7.96 -14.70
C ARG A 42 -23.28 8.51 -13.44
N LEU A 43 -23.54 7.91 -12.29
CA LEU A 43 -23.06 8.45 -11.02
C LEU A 43 -21.77 7.76 -10.57
N LEU A 44 -21.73 6.43 -10.58
CA LEU A 44 -20.71 5.68 -9.84
C LEU A 44 -19.60 5.08 -10.70
N ASN A 45 -19.58 5.36 -12.01
CA ASN A 45 -18.59 4.84 -12.95
C ASN A 45 -17.41 5.80 -13.21
N GLY A 46 -17.27 6.83 -12.38
CA GLY A 46 -16.25 7.87 -12.47
C GLY A 46 -16.54 9.00 -13.45
N THR A 47 -17.55 8.90 -14.32
CA THR A 47 -17.87 10.00 -15.28
C THR A 47 -18.47 11.24 -14.62
N ALA A 48 -19.03 11.10 -13.42
CA ALA A 48 -19.61 12.17 -12.62
C ALA A 48 -18.69 12.67 -11.49
N GLY A 49 -17.40 12.33 -11.50
CA GLY A 49 -16.41 12.81 -10.53
C GLY A 49 -15.01 12.92 -11.11
N THR A 50 -14.01 12.94 -10.24
CA THR A 50 -12.60 13.04 -10.66
C THR A 50 -12.10 11.69 -11.17
N GLN A 51 -11.63 11.66 -12.42
CA GLN A 51 -10.93 10.50 -12.97
C GLN A 51 -9.42 10.73 -12.92
N SER A 52 -8.70 9.76 -12.40
CA SER A 52 -7.24 9.71 -12.36
C SER A 52 -6.70 8.78 -13.45
N VAL A 53 -5.68 9.22 -14.19
CA VAL A 53 -4.91 8.38 -15.12
C VAL A 53 -3.43 8.52 -14.81
N ILE A 54 -2.75 7.39 -14.63
CA ILE A 54 -1.30 7.33 -14.42
C ILE A 54 -0.63 7.39 -15.79
N THR A 55 0.27 8.36 -15.97
CA THR A 55 1.10 8.49 -17.19
C THR A 55 2.52 7.97 -17.00
N SER A 56 2.93 7.75 -15.74
CA SER A 56 4.24 7.21 -15.35
C SER A 56 4.13 5.91 -14.55
N PRO A 57 3.68 4.79 -15.15
CA PRO A 57 3.43 3.52 -14.44
C PRO A 57 4.70 2.85 -13.90
N SER A 58 5.88 3.23 -14.39
CA SER A 58 7.15 2.81 -13.79
C SER A 58 7.35 3.39 -12.39
N ASN A 59 6.76 4.55 -12.10
CA ASN A 59 6.96 5.30 -10.86
C ASN A 59 5.78 5.14 -9.89
N LEU A 60 4.56 4.99 -10.41
CA LEU A 60 3.35 4.83 -9.63
C LEU A 60 2.62 3.53 -9.95
N GLY A 61 2.24 2.80 -8.91
CA GLY A 61 1.41 1.61 -9.01
C GLY A 61 -0.08 1.85 -8.88
N SER A 62 -0.50 2.96 -8.25
CA SER A 62 -1.90 3.36 -8.13
C SER A 62 -2.03 4.85 -7.80
N MET A 63 -3.22 5.41 -8.07
CA MET A 63 -3.54 6.81 -7.81
C MET A 63 -5.04 7.01 -7.64
N TYR A 64 -5.43 7.59 -6.51
CA TYR A 64 -6.80 7.97 -6.19
C TYR A 64 -6.86 9.44 -5.78
N PHE A 65 -7.72 10.19 -6.45
CA PHE A 65 -8.04 11.57 -6.09
C PHE A 65 -9.55 11.73 -6.09
N GLY A 66 -10.08 12.27 -4.99
CA GLY A 66 -11.48 12.63 -4.86
C GLY A 66 -11.80 13.94 -5.60
N SER A 67 -12.94 14.50 -5.23
CA SER A 67 -13.47 15.73 -5.84
C SER A 67 -12.85 17.00 -5.27
N THR A 68 -12.18 16.89 -4.12
CA THR A 68 -11.57 18.01 -3.40
C THR A 68 -10.08 17.76 -3.15
N PHE A 69 -9.33 18.85 -3.15
CA PHE A 69 -7.90 18.89 -2.85
C PHE A 69 -7.58 20.21 -2.16
N ASN A 70 -7.00 20.11 -0.95
CA ASN A 70 -6.80 21.23 -0.04
C ASN A 70 -8.09 22.06 0.18
N GLY A 71 -9.24 21.37 0.26
CA GLY A 71 -10.56 21.99 0.45
C GLY A 71 -11.14 22.72 -0.76
N SER A 72 -10.43 22.74 -1.89
CA SER A 72 -10.90 23.30 -3.16
C SER A 72 -11.28 22.19 -4.13
N ILE A 73 -12.10 22.49 -5.14
CA ILE A 73 -12.53 21.49 -6.12
C ILE A 73 -11.38 21.13 -7.05
N VAL A 74 -11.17 19.84 -7.33
CA VAL A 74 -10.19 19.39 -8.33
C VAL A 74 -10.61 19.83 -9.74
N ALA A 75 -9.67 20.39 -10.50
CA ALA A 75 -9.84 20.76 -11.89
C ALA A 75 -9.08 19.80 -12.84
N ASN A 76 -9.33 19.94 -14.14
CA ASN A 76 -8.54 19.22 -15.15
C ASN A 76 -7.08 19.69 -15.10
N GLY A 77 -6.14 18.76 -15.09
CA GLY A 77 -4.72 19.12 -15.05
C GLY A 77 -3.81 17.97 -14.68
N PRO A 78 -2.49 18.21 -14.67
CA PRO A 78 -1.52 17.20 -14.26
C PRO A 78 -1.54 16.97 -12.76
N VAL A 79 -1.26 15.72 -12.39
CA VAL A 79 -0.79 15.37 -11.05
C VAL A 79 0.72 15.49 -11.05
N THR A 80 1.25 16.46 -10.31
CA THR A 80 2.70 16.66 -10.19
C THR A 80 3.16 16.22 -8.81
N VAL A 81 4.20 15.39 -8.74
CA VAL A 81 4.75 14.88 -7.49
C VAL A 81 6.22 15.22 -7.36
N GLN A 82 6.60 15.69 -6.18
CA GLN A 82 7.97 15.84 -5.73
C GLN A 82 8.15 15.03 -4.45
N ARG A 83 8.87 13.91 -4.53
CA ARG A 83 9.20 13.10 -3.37
C ARG A 83 10.28 13.80 -2.54
N THR A 84 9.97 14.12 -1.29
CA THR A 84 10.84 14.82 -0.34
C THR A 84 11.64 13.86 0.52
N THR A 85 11.03 12.74 0.91
CA THR A 85 11.71 11.64 1.63
C THR A 85 11.39 10.32 0.93
N ALA A 86 12.40 9.50 0.69
CA ALA A 86 12.20 8.13 0.19
C ALA A 86 11.86 7.20 1.35
N ALA A 87 10.94 6.26 1.13
CA ALA A 87 10.71 5.20 2.10
C ALA A 87 11.90 4.24 2.14
N THR A 88 12.20 3.67 3.31
CA THR A 88 13.21 2.62 3.46
C THR A 88 12.56 1.34 3.96
N ARG A 89 13.14 0.20 3.59
CA ARG A 89 12.91 -1.03 4.34
C ARG A 89 13.68 -0.94 5.65
N THR A 90 13.13 -1.54 6.69
CA THR A 90 13.87 -1.72 7.94
C THR A 90 15.01 -2.69 7.67
N GLU A 91 16.22 -2.30 8.04
CA GLU A 91 17.40 -3.17 7.93
C GLU A 91 18.08 -3.33 9.29
N LEU A 92 18.50 -4.55 9.59
CA LEU A 92 19.27 -4.88 10.78
C LEU A 92 20.38 -5.87 10.39
N ALA A 93 21.62 -5.39 10.42
CA ALA A 93 22.80 -6.25 10.28
C ALA A 93 23.16 -6.86 11.64
N THR A 94 23.39 -8.17 11.68
CA THR A 94 23.90 -8.85 12.87
C THR A 94 25.37 -8.51 13.08
N ASP A 95 25.80 -8.32 14.34
CA ASP A 95 27.16 -7.86 14.67
C ASP A 95 28.18 -9.00 14.77
N LYS A 96 27.76 -10.27 14.78
CA LYS A 96 28.68 -11.41 14.75
C LYS A 96 29.06 -11.77 13.31
N THR A 97 30.37 -11.76 13.08
CA THR A 97 30.97 -12.15 11.80
C THR A 97 31.51 -13.58 11.85
N PHE A 98 31.40 -14.28 10.74
CA PHE A 98 31.87 -15.65 10.54
C PHE A 98 32.93 -15.71 9.46
N ALA A 99 33.97 -16.51 9.68
CA ALA A 99 35.07 -16.63 8.72
C ALA A 99 34.65 -17.27 7.39
N SER A 100 33.62 -18.11 7.41
CA SER A 100 33.03 -18.76 6.23
C SER A 100 31.52 -18.89 6.39
N THR A 101 30.82 -19.17 5.30
CA THR A 101 29.38 -19.48 5.33
C THR A 101 29.08 -20.91 5.79
N ALA A 102 30.10 -21.76 5.93
CA ALA A 102 29.95 -23.20 6.08
C ALA A 102 29.50 -23.66 7.47
N THR A 103 29.79 -22.90 8.53
CA THR A 103 29.40 -23.27 9.90
C THR A 103 29.08 -22.04 10.74
N VAL A 104 28.01 -22.14 11.52
CA VAL A 104 27.66 -21.20 12.60
C VAL A 104 28.07 -21.85 13.92
N PRO A 105 29.25 -21.54 14.48
CA PRO A 105 29.66 -22.06 15.78
C PRO A 105 28.80 -21.45 16.89
N GLY A 106 28.17 -22.33 17.67
CA GLY A 106 27.28 -21.97 18.78
C GLY A 106 25.88 -22.54 18.58
N ALA A 107 25.49 -23.44 19.47
CA ALA A 107 24.12 -23.94 19.56
C ALA A 107 23.29 -22.98 20.40
N GLY A 108 22.03 -22.76 20.02
CA GLY A 108 21.14 -21.88 20.76
C GLY A 108 20.01 -21.34 19.91
N THR A 109 19.31 -20.34 20.45
CA THR A 109 18.18 -19.70 19.77
C THR A 109 18.33 -18.20 19.68
N PHE A 110 17.76 -17.64 18.62
CA PHE A 110 17.50 -16.22 18.43
C PHE A 110 16.05 -16.00 18.01
N VAL A 111 15.55 -14.79 18.19
CA VAL A 111 14.17 -14.40 17.94
C VAL A 111 14.14 -13.23 16.97
N VAL A 112 13.29 -13.33 15.94
CA VAL A 112 12.98 -12.25 15.00
C VAL A 112 11.47 -12.04 14.98
N ASN A 113 11.01 -10.83 15.31
CA ASN A 113 9.59 -10.45 15.34
C ASN A 113 8.71 -11.46 16.10
N GLY A 114 9.22 -11.98 17.23
CA GLY A 114 8.52 -12.93 18.09
C GLY A 114 8.64 -14.41 17.69
N TYR A 115 9.27 -14.74 16.56
CA TYR A 115 9.51 -16.11 16.12
C TYR A 115 10.90 -16.60 16.49
N SER A 116 10.98 -17.79 17.09
CA SER A 116 12.23 -18.41 17.54
C SER A 116 12.86 -19.28 16.44
N PHE A 117 14.16 -19.13 16.26
CA PHE A 117 14.99 -19.88 15.33
C PHE A 117 16.14 -20.49 16.10
N SER A 118 16.49 -21.75 15.80
CA SER A 118 17.56 -22.47 16.46
C SER A 118 18.77 -22.67 15.54
N SER A 119 19.95 -22.75 16.14
CA SER A 119 21.19 -23.27 15.56
C SER A 119 21.63 -24.50 16.35
N ASN A 120 22.06 -25.56 15.66
CA ASN A 120 22.65 -26.74 16.28
C ASN A 120 24.16 -26.61 16.56
N GLY A 121 24.78 -25.51 16.14
CA GLY A 121 26.17 -25.16 16.41
C GLY A 121 27.25 -26.04 15.75
N THR A 122 26.87 -27.03 14.93
CA THR A 122 27.79 -28.06 14.40
C THR A 122 27.69 -28.25 12.89
N THR A 123 26.47 -28.38 12.35
CA THR A 123 26.23 -28.60 10.92
C THR A 123 25.43 -27.48 10.27
N ASP A 124 24.82 -26.61 11.08
CA ASP A 124 24.10 -25.45 10.57
C ASP A 124 25.06 -24.44 9.94
N THR A 125 24.76 -24.08 8.70
CA THR A 125 25.43 -23.03 7.93
C THR A 125 24.71 -21.69 8.13
N ILE A 126 25.37 -20.58 7.78
CA ILE A 126 24.71 -19.26 7.76
C ILE A 126 23.54 -19.27 6.76
N GLN A 127 23.70 -20.01 5.66
CA GLN A 127 22.64 -20.19 4.67
C GLN A 127 21.43 -20.90 5.30
N ASN A 128 21.63 -21.94 6.11
CA ASN A 128 20.52 -22.60 6.79
C ASN A 128 19.79 -21.67 7.74
N MET A 129 20.50 -20.74 8.40
CA MET A 129 19.85 -19.72 9.24
C MET A 129 19.02 -18.76 8.39
N ALA A 130 19.57 -18.27 7.29
CA ALA A 130 18.84 -17.41 6.35
C ALA A 130 17.60 -18.11 5.79
N ASP A 131 17.73 -19.36 5.36
CA ASP A 131 16.64 -20.17 4.81
C ASP A 131 15.53 -20.38 5.84
N ARG A 132 15.87 -20.67 7.11
CA ARG A 132 14.87 -20.81 8.17
C ARG A 132 14.08 -19.53 8.42
N VAL A 133 14.76 -18.38 8.43
CA VAL A 133 14.08 -17.07 8.57
C VAL A 133 13.20 -16.78 7.35
N ASN A 134 13.74 -17.00 6.14
CA ASN A 134 13.00 -16.79 4.89
C ASN A 134 11.79 -17.73 4.76
N ALA A 135 11.87 -18.97 5.25
CA ALA A 135 10.75 -19.90 5.32
C ALA A 135 9.63 -19.43 6.29
N GLN A 136 9.92 -18.47 7.18
CA GLN A 136 8.95 -17.83 8.07
C GLN A 136 8.71 -16.35 7.71
N SER A 137 9.11 -15.91 6.52
CA SER A 137 8.99 -14.51 6.08
C SER A 137 7.55 -14.00 6.03
N ALA A 138 6.60 -14.85 5.62
CA ALA A 138 5.17 -14.52 5.63
C ALA A 138 4.63 -14.26 7.05
N ASN A 139 5.28 -14.84 8.07
CA ASN A 139 4.88 -14.76 9.47
C ASN A 139 5.62 -13.64 10.22
N THR A 140 6.91 -13.48 9.92
CA THR A 140 7.80 -12.49 10.56
C THR A 140 7.76 -11.13 9.87
N GLY A 141 7.40 -11.07 8.59
CA GLY A 141 7.54 -9.88 7.76
C GLY A 141 8.99 -9.53 7.43
N VAL A 142 9.92 -10.49 7.59
CA VAL A 142 11.37 -10.27 7.47
C VAL A 142 12.00 -11.30 6.53
N THR A 143 12.98 -10.85 5.75
CA THR A 143 13.87 -11.70 4.95
C THR A 143 15.29 -11.63 5.52
N ALA A 144 16.06 -12.68 5.32
CA ALA A 144 17.45 -12.78 5.71
C ALA A 144 18.34 -12.99 4.49
N THR A 145 19.42 -12.22 4.41
CA THR A 145 20.45 -12.34 3.37
C THR A 145 21.81 -12.44 4.03
N ILE A 146 22.75 -13.11 3.36
CA ILE A 146 24.14 -13.15 3.79
C ILE A 146 24.84 -11.91 3.25
N GLU A 147 25.50 -11.17 4.12
CA GLU A 147 26.33 -10.03 3.76
C GLU A 147 27.79 -10.25 4.14
N GLY A 148 28.65 -9.33 3.70
CA GLY A 148 30.08 -9.39 3.93
C GLY A 148 30.83 -10.20 2.87
N SER A 149 32.08 -10.51 3.18
CA SER A 149 33.00 -11.21 2.27
C SER A 149 33.83 -12.23 3.04
N ALA A 150 34.67 -13.01 2.34
CA ALA A 150 35.47 -14.07 2.94
C ALA A 150 36.23 -13.57 4.19
N GLY A 151 36.00 -14.23 5.33
CA GLY A 151 36.55 -13.83 6.62
C GLY A 151 35.62 -12.98 7.51
N ALA A 152 34.52 -12.44 6.97
CA ALA A 152 33.60 -11.56 7.69
C ALA A 152 32.16 -11.63 7.18
N TYR A 153 31.60 -12.84 7.07
CA TYR A 153 30.19 -13.03 6.70
C TYR A 153 29.27 -12.75 7.89
N SER A 154 28.10 -12.15 7.64
CA SER A 154 27.05 -11.96 8.65
C SER A 154 25.66 -12.10 8.01
N LEU A 155 24.60 -12.06 8.83
CA LEU A 155 23.24 -11.95 8.31
C LEU A 155 22.76 -10.51 8.35
N LYS A 156 22.08 -10.09 7.29
CA LYS A 156 21.24 -8.90 7.30
C LYS A 156 19.78 -9.31 7.22
N PHE A 157 19.01 -8.84 8.20
CA PHE A 157 17.57 -8.89 8.19
C PHE A 157 17.00 -7.65 7.51
N THR A 158 16.03 -7.84 6.62
CA THR A 158 15.37 -6.77 5.88
C THR A 158 13.86 -6.99 5.88
N SER A 159 13.08 -5.97 6.23
CA SER A 159 11.62 -6.04 6.21
C SER A 159 11.10 -6.30 4.79
N VAL A 160 10.04 -7.10 4.66
CA VAL A 160 9.41 -7.38 3.37
C VAL A 160 8.77 -6.11 2.80
N GLU A 161 8.19 -5.24 3.62
CA GLU A 161 7.58 -3.97 3.18
C GLU A 161 8.42 -2.76 3.58
N PHE A 162 8.19 -1.64 2.90
CA PHE A 162 8.82 -0.35 3.21
C PHE A 162 8.03 0.37 4.30
N GLY A 163 8.70 1.22 5.09
CA GLY A 163 8.06 2.13 6.04
C GLY A 163 8.36 1.83 7.49
N SER A 164 7.97 2.75 8.37
CA SER A 164 8.19 2.60 9.82
C SER A 164 7.29 1.54 10.45
N ASP A 165 6.18 1.20 9.80
CA ASP A 165 5.21 0.20 10.27
C ASP A 165 5.66 -1.27 10.15
N PHE A 166 6.87 -1.50 9.62
CA PHE A 166 7.46 -2.83 9.46
C PHE A 166 8.76 -2.96 10.26
N PRO A 167 8.71 -2.85 11.59
CA PRO A 167 9.89 -2.92 12.42
C PRO A 167 10.52 -4.32 12.40
N ILE A 168 11.82 -4.35 12.73
CA ILE A 168 12.54 -5.58 13.05
C ILE A 168 12.87 -5.52 14.53
N SER A 169 12.19 -6.37 15.30
CA SER A 169 12.52 -6.70 16.68
C SER A 169 13.39 -7.95 16.69
N TYR A 170 14.59 -7.81 17.22
CA TYR A 170 15.57 -8.89 17.23
C TYR A 170 16.17 -9.09 18.62
N PHE A 171 16.30 -10.36 19.00
CA PHE A 171 16.82 -10.77 20.29
C PHE A 171 17.62 -12.07 20.15
N ASP A 172 18.86 -12.10 20.62
CA ASP A 172 19.72 -13.28 20.54
C ASP A 172 20.40 -13.55 21.89
N PRO A 173 19.70 -14.24 22.80
CA PRO A 173 20.23 -14.53 24.13
C PRO A 173 21.37 -15.56 24.09
N SER A 174 21.46 -16.33 23.01
CA SER A 174 22.44 -17.42 22.89
C SER A 174 23.71 -16.98 22.14
N GLY A 175 23.75 -15.74 21.66
CA GLY A 175 24.87 -15.21 20.88
C GLY A 175 25.13 -16.03 19.60
N VAL A 176 24.07 -16.57 18.99
CA VAL A 176 24.19 -17.35 17.73
C VAL A 176 24.74 -16.46 16.63
N LEU A 177 24.11 -15.31 16.44
CA LEU A 177 24.38 -14.30 15.41
C LEU A 177 24.77 -12.94 16.01
N SER A 178 24.74 -12.77 17.33
CA SER A 178 25.18 -11.53 18.01
C SER A 178 26.43 -11.69 18.88
N THR A 179 27.30 -10.68 18.90
CA THR A 179 28.49 -10.63 19.79
C THR A 179 28.17 -10.05 21.16
N THR A 180 27.23 -9.11 21.20
CA THR A 180 26.65 -8.59 22.44
C THR A 180 25.33 -9.32 22.70
N VAL A 181 25.05 -9.65 23.98
CA VAL A 181 23.70 -10.05 24.39
C VAL A 181 22.81 -8.85 24.12
N ASN A 182 22.15 -8.86 22.98
CA ASN A 182 21.49 -7.70 22.41
C ASN A 182 20.19 -7.43 23.19
N PRO A 183 20.06 -6.34 23.98
CA PRO A 183 18.77 -5.95 24.51
C PRO A 183 17.85 -5.67 23.32
N ALA A 184 16.66 -6.28 23.29
CA ALA A 184 15.73 -6.28 22.16
C ALA A 184 15.80 -4.98 21.32
N ALA A 185 16.52 -5.04 20.19
CA ALA A 185 16.65 -3.89 19.31
C ALA A 185 15.43 -3.88 18.40
N THR A 186 14.65 -2.80 18.47
CA THR A 186 13.58 -2.54 17.51
C THR A 186 14.05 -1.42 16.59
N VAL A 187 14.36 -1.80 15.34
CA VAL A 187 14.69 -0.84 14.29
C VAL A 187 13.45 -0.60 13.44
N ASN A 188 13.28 0.61 12.93
CA ASN A 188 12.17 0.99 12.06
C ASN A 188 12.70 1.49 10.72
N GLY A 189 11.94 1.25 9.66
CA GLY A 189 12.12 1.92 8.39
C GLY A 189 11.64 3.38 8.48
N THR A 190 11.69 4.06 7.35
CA THR A 190 11.18 5.43 7.19
C THR A 190 10.10 5.43 6.12
N ASP A 191 9.06 6.23 6.31
CA ASP A 191 8.00 6.39 5.32
C ASP A 191 8.37 7.43 4.25
N ALA A 192 7.82 7.28 3.05
CA ALA A 192 7.99 8.29 2.03
C ALA A 192 7.19 9.55 2.39
N THR A 193 7.69 10.71 1.99
CA THR A 193 6.91 11.95 1.97
C THR A 193 7.04 12.58 0.61
N ALA A 194 5.98 13.24 0.14
CA ALA A 194 5.99 13.93 -1.14
C ALA A 194 5.08 15.15 -1.14
N ASN A 195 5.48 16.20 -1.85
CA ASN A 195 4.61 17.30 -2.19
C ASN A 195 3.87 16.97 -3.49
N VAL A 196 2.53 16.95 -3.42
CA VAL A 196 1.64 16.74 -4.55
C VAL A 196 1.05 18.07 -4.95
N THR A 197 1.09 18.38 -6.24
CA THR A 197 0.58 19.63 -6.80
C THR A 197 -0.48 19.32 -7.86
N LEU A 198 -1.67 19.88 -7.66
CA LEU A 198 -2.81 19.78 -8.55
C LEU A 198 -3.32 21.16 -8.96
N THR A 199 -4.09 21.18 -10.04
CA THR A 199 -4.93 22.31 -10.41
C THR A 199 -6.28 22.22 -9.69
N THR A 200 -6.70 23.27 -9.01
CA THR A 200 -7.99 23.36 -8.31
C THR A 200 -8.79 24.57 -8.77
N THR A 201 -10.11 24.52 -8.60
CA THR A 201 -11.02 25.62 -8.88
C THR A 201 -11.51 26.22 -7.56
N THR A 202 -11.35 27.53 -7.43
CA THR A 202 -11.89 28.36 -6.35
C THR A 202 -12.93 29.33 -6.94
N PRO A 203 -13.69 30.07 -6.09
CA PRO A 203 -14.58 31.12 -6.59
C PRO A 203 -13.87 32.23 -7.40
N SER A 204 -12.55 32.39 -7.22
CA SER A 204 -11.71 33.37 -7.94
C SER A 204 -11.09 32.83 -9.24
N GLY A 205 -11.37 31.57 -9.60
CA GLY A 205 -10.86 30.93 -10.82
C GLY A 205 -10.04 29.68 -10.53
N THR A 206 -9.27 29.25 -11.53
CA THR A 206 -8.42 28.07 -11.41
C THR A 206 -7.05 28.45 -10.86
N THR A 207 -6.56 27.71 -9.86
CA THR A 207 -5.27 27.92 -9.21
C THR A 207 -4.49 26.61 -9.06
N THR A 208 -3.22 26.71 -8.69
CA THR A 208 -2.40 25.56 -8.32
C THR A 208 -2.39 25.41 -6.80
N SER A 209 -2.59 24.20 -6.32
CA SER A 209 -2.52 23.87 -4.89
C SER A 209 -1.50 22.76 -4.67
N THR A 210 -0.73 22.87 -3.58
CA THR A 210 0.27 21.88 -3.19
C THR A 210 -0.01 21.40 -1.77
N VAL A 211 -0.03 20.08 -1.58
CA VAL A 211 -0.26 19.42 -0.28
C VAL A 211 0.81 18.36 -0.07
N THR A 212 1.29 18.22 1.17
CA THR A 212 2.19 17.13 1.55
C THR A 212 1.41 15.85 1.81
N PHE A 213 1.85 14.78 1.15
CA PHE A 213 1.37 13.43 1.34
C PHE A 213 2.41 12.65 2.14
N THR A 214 1.94 11.82 3.06
CA THR A 214 2.79 11.02 3.96
C THR A 214 2.49 9.55 3.74
N GLY A 215 3.54 8.73 3.66
CA GLY A 215 3.47 7.27 3.60
C GLY A 215 3.04 6.66 4.94
N GLY A 216 2.69 5.38 4.91
CA GLY A 216 2.50 4.60 6.16
C GLY A 216 1.36 5.09 7.05
N GLN A 217 0.39 5.82 6.49
CA GLN A 217 -0.72 6.38 7.26
C GLN A 217 -1.78 5.31 7.56
N GLY A 218 -1.54 4.51 8.60
CA GLY A 218 -2.46 3.49 9.09
C GLY A 218 -1.74 2.20 9.46
N ASN A 219 -2.30 1.40 10.37
CA ASN A 219 -1.64 0.21 10.92
C ASN A 219 -1.20 -0.79 9.84
N LYS A 220 0.12 -1.08 9.79
CA LYS A 220 0.76 -1.99 8.83
C LYS A 220 0.64 -1.52 7.38
N THR A 221 0.63 -0.20 7.17
CA THR A 221 0.55 0.38 5.83
C THR A 221 1.95 0.58 5.25
N SER A 222 2.13 0.18 3.99
CA SER A 222 3.38 0.41 3.26
C SER A 222 3.75 1.89 3.26
N GLY A 223 5.00 2.21 3.60
CA GLY A 223 5.57 3.56 3.50
C GLY A 223 5.60 4.10 2.06
N LEU A 224 5.31 3.26 1.07
CA LEU A 224 5.12 3.64 -0.33
C LEU A 224 3.68 4.05 -0.70
N LEU A 225 2.70 3.78 0.16
CA LEU A 225 1.33 4.26 -0.02
C LEU A 225 1.19 5.59 0.70
N LEU A 226 1.21 6.69 -0.06
CA LEU A 226 1.12 8.03 0.49
C LEU A 226 -0.31 8.54 0.41
N SER A 227 -0.75 9.24 1.46
CA SER A 227 -2.07 9.88 1.52
C SER A 227 -2.01 11.28 2.10
N ASP A 228 -3.01 12.09 1.79
CA ASP A 228 -3.30 13.34 2.49
C ASP A 228 -4.38 13.16 3.56
N GLY A 229 -4.70 14.24 4.27
CA GLY A 229 -5.78 14.26 5.28
C GLY A 229 -7.19 14.27 4.70
N GLN A 230 -7.36 14.26 3.37
CA GLN A 230 -8.66 14.25 2.68
C GLN A 230 -8.97 12.90 2.01
N GLY A 231 -8.11 11.90 2.19
CA GLY A 231 -8.29 10.56 1.61
C GLY A 231 -7.75 10.42 0.18
N ASN A 232 -7.17 11.49 -0.40
CA ASN A 232 -6.44 11.36 -1.65
C ASN A 232 -5.18 10.53 -1.39
N SER A 233 -4.82 9.65 -2.31
CA SER A 233 -3.69 8.76 -2.12
C SER A 233 -3.05 8.29 -3.43
N PHE A 234 -1.79 7.89 -3.36
CA PHE A 234 -1.12 7.21 -4.45
C PHE A 234 -0.05 6.26 -3.91
N ARG A 235 0.26 5.21 -4.67
CA ARG A 235 1.33 4.27 -4.31
C ARG A 235 2.51 4.39 -5.24
N LEU A 236 3.69 4.64 -4.69
CA LEU A 236 4.95 4.55 -5.41
C LEU A 236 5.30 3.09 -5.71
N THR A 237 5.92 2.86 -6.87
CA THR A 237 6.67 1.62 -7.09
C THR A 237 8.04 1.72 -6.40
N PRO A 238 8.75 0.60 -6.20
CA PRO A 238 10.14 0.65 -5.74
C PRO A 238 11.04 1.54 -6.63
N ALA A 239 10.79 1.58 -7.95
CA ALA A 239 11.53 2.43 -8.88
C ALA A 239 11.20 3.92 -8.70
N GLY A 240 9.92 4.27 -8.46
CA GLY A 240 9.49 5.63 -8.13
C GLY A 240 10.05 6.13 -6.79
N ASN A 241 10.34 5.21 -5.87
CA ASN A 241 10.95 5.49 -4.57
C ASN A 241 12.49 5.51 -4.56
N ALA A 242 13.15 5.05 -5.63
CA ALA A 242 14.60 4.91 -5.66
C ALA A 242 15.34 6.25 -5.89
N GLY A 243 16.58 6.33 -5.39
CA GLY A 243 17.60 7.31 -5.78
C GLY A 243 17.10 8.75 -5.84
N THR A 244 17.30 9.42 -6.98
CA THR A 244 16.83 10.80 -7.24
C THR A 244 15.52 10.84 -8.05
N THR A 245 14.87 9.70 -8.29
CA THR A 245 13.59 9.63 -8.98
C THR A 245 12.55 10.48 -8.25
N LEU A 246 11.80 11.31 -8.97
CA LEU A 246 10.83 12.26 -8.38
C LEU A 246 11.41 13.26 -7.36
N ALA A 247 12.74 13.45 -7.27
CA ALA A 247 13.33 14.46 -6.37
C ALA A 247 12.96 15.91 -6.79
N THR A 248 12.65 16.10 -8.06
CA THR A 248 12.06 17.33 -8.62
C THR A 248 10.60 17.11 -8.96
N ALA A 249 9.81 18.18 -8.91
CA ALA A 249 8.40 18.18 -9.30
C ALA A 249 8.23 17.60 -10.72
N THR A 250 7.56 16.46 -10.82
CA THR A 250 7.40 15.70 -12.07
C THR A 250 5.92 15.36 -12.28
N ALA A 251 5.40 15.61 -13.47
CA ALA A 251 4.05 15.19 -13.83
C ALA A 251 4.00 13.67 -14.01
N ILE A 252 3.14 13.01 -13.25
CA ILE A 252 3.06 11.54 -13.15
C ILE A 252 1.70 10.97 -13.55
N GLY A 253 0.72 11.85 -13.73
CA GLY A 253 -0.63 11.50 -14.11
C GLY A 253 -1.44 12.71 -14.53
N GLN A 254 -2.68 12.47 -14.94
CA GLN A 254 -3.63 13.49 -15.36
C GLN A 254 -4.94 13.27 -14.61
N LEU A 255 -5.60 14.37 -14.24
CA LEU A 255 -6.94 14.39 -13.70
C LEU A 255 -7.92 14.99 -14.70
N THR A 256 -9.09 14.37 -14.78
CA THR A 256 -10.26 14.90 -15.48
C THR A 256 -11.41 15.01 -14.49
N SER A 257 -11.84 16.23 -14.20
CA SER A 257 -12.95 16.56 -13.31
C SER A 257 -14.27 16.45 -14.06
N GLY A 258 -15.17 15.61 -13.53
CA GLY A 258 -16.53 15.35 -14.05
C GLY A 258 -17.64 15.81 -13.12
N ASN A 259 -17.39 16.80 -12.27
CA ASN A 259 -18.26 17.12 -11.13
C ASN A 259 -19.70 17.48 -11.52
N LEU A 260 -20.64 17.05 -10.70
CA LEU A 260 -22.05 17.40 -10.81
C LEU A 260 -22.34 18.72 -10.09
N ARG A 261 -23.13 19.60 -10.72
CA ARG A 261 -23.62 20.83 -10.10
C ARG A 261 -25.02 20.61 -9.54
N PHE A 262 -25.20 20.84 -8.25
CA PHE A 262 -26.46 20.75 -7.54
C PHE A 262 -26.94 22.15 -7.17
N GLN A 263 -28.20 22.43 -7.49
CA GLN A 263 -28.86 23.66 -7.08
C GLN A 263 -29.37 23.48 -5.64
N ILE A 264 -28.94 24.35 -4.72
CA ILE A 264 -29.27 24.24 -3.28
C ILE A 264 -30.14 25.41 -2.78
N GLY A 265 -30.42 26.39 -3.64
CA GLY A 265 -31.29 27.52 -3.32
C GLY A 265 -32.11 28.01 -4.51
N ALA A 266 -32.85 29.09 -4.31
CA ALA A 266 -33.78 29.62 -5.32
C ALA A 266 -33.07 30.42 -6.43
N ASN A 267 -31.86 30.92 -6.19
CA ASN A 267 -31.13 31.82 -7.09
C ASN A 267 -30.01 31.07 -7.85
N ASP A 268 -29.70 31.47 -9.09
CA ASP A 268 -28.75 30.77 -9.98
C ASP A 268 -27.31 30.65 -9.42
N ASP A 269 -26.92 31.53 -8.51
CA ASP A 269 -25.65 31.53 -7.80
C ASP A 269 -25.61 30.56 -6.59
N GLN A 270 -26.75 30.03 -6.17
CA GLN A 270 -26.89 29.09 -5.06
C GLN A 270 -26.75 27.65 -5.53
N SER A 271 -25.54 27.30 -5.99
CA SER A 271 -25.21 25.94 -6.41
C SER A 271 -23.91 25.45 -5.78
N VAL A 272 -23.84 24.14 -5.54
CA VAL A 272 -22.65 23.44 -5.06
C VAL A 272 -22.23 22.40 -6.09
N SER A 273 -20.93 22.25 -6.31
CA SER A 273 -20.41 21.21 -7.18
C SER A 273 -19.84 20.06 -6.36
N PHE A 274 -20.18 18.83 -6.71
CA PHE A 274 -19.71 17.63 -6.04
C PHE A 274 -19.47 16.54 -7.09
N GLY A 275 -18.28 15.94 -7.07
CA GLY A 275 -17.97 14.81 -7.91
C GLY A 275 -18.34 13.50 -7.23
N MET A 276 -19.08 12.65 -7.94
CA MET A 276 -19.43 11.31 -7.50
C MET A 276 -18.20 10.40 -7.49
N PRO A 277 -18.08 9.49 -6.52
CA PRO A 277 -16.99 8.53 -6.48
C PRO A 277 -17.07 7.51 -7.63
N ASP A 278 -15.90 6.99 -8.05
CA ASP A 278 -15.81 5.85 -8.96
C ASP A 278 -15.70 4.55 -8.16
N VAL A 279 -16.74 3.72 -8.21
CA VAL A 279 -16.81 2.45 -7.46
C VAL A 279 -16.58 1.24 -8.36
N ARG A 280 -16.08 1.43 -9.58
CA ARG A 280 -15.72 0.31 -10.45
C ARG A 280 -14.66 -0.55 -9.75
N PRO A 281 -14.73 -1.90 -9.84
CA PRO A 281 -13.77 -2.78 -9.18
C PRO A 281 -12.31 -2.50 -9.54
N ASN A 282 -12.01 -2.07 -10.78
CA ASN A 282 -10.66 -1.70 -11.19
C ASN A 282 -10.16 -0.36 -10.60
N ARG A 283 -10.99 0.31 -9.79
CA ARG A 283 -10.64 1.51 -9.02
C ARG A 283 -10.66 1.28 -7.52
N LEU A 284 -11.16 0.12 -7.07
CA LEU A 284 -11.27 -0.24 -5.67
C LEU A 284 -10.18 -1.23 -5.25
N GLY A 285 -9.68 -1.09 -4.03
CA GLY A 285 -8.57 -1.89 -3.51
C GLY A 285 -7.21 -1.52 -4.13
N THR A 286 -7.18 -0.46 -4.92
CA THR A 286 -5.96 0.05 -5.55
C THR A 286 -5.00 0.58 -4.48
N GLY A 287 -3.70 0.37 -4.68
CA GLY A 287 -2.67 0.85 -3.75
C GLY A 287 -2.44 -0.02 -2.52
N ALA A 288 -3.26 -1.05 -2.30
CA ALA A 288 -2.95 -2.07 -1.29
C ALA A 288 -1.70 -2.87 -1.71
N ILE A 289 -1.68 -3.32 -2.96
CA ILE A 289 -0.56 -4.00 -3.62
C ILE A 289 -0.25 -3.30 -4.95
N THR A 290 1.01 -3.31 -5.37
CA THR A 290 1.45 -2.63 -6.59
C THR A 290 0.72 -3.22 -7.80
N ASN A 291 0.08 -2.39 -8.60
CA ASN A 291 -0.59 -2.81 -9.84
C ASN A 291 -1.68 -3.88 -9.63
N GLN A 292 -2.31 -3.92 -8.46
CA GLN A 292 -3.44 -4.80 -8.16
C GLN A 292 -4.65 -4.00 -7.66
N ASP A 293 -5.83 -4.56 -7.88
CA ASP A 293 -7.15 -4.02 -7.52
C ASP A 293 -8.17 -5.17 -7.36
N LEU A 294 -9.45 -4.87 -7.11
CA LEU A 294 -10.45 -5.93 -6.93
C LEU A 294 -10.58 -6.87 -8.14
N THR A 295 -10.30 -6.41 -9.37
CA THR A 295 -10.40 -7.26 -10.57
C THR A 295 -9.27 -8.28 -10.67
N THR A 296 -8.14 -8.05 -10.00
CA THR A 296 -6.97 -8.93 -10.03
C THR A 296 -6.95 -9.96 -8.90
N VAL A 297 -7.97 -9.96 -8.04
CA VAL A 297 -8.07 -10.87 -6.89
C VAL A 297 -8.13 -12.34 -7.33
N ASP A 298 -7.17 -13.12 -6.86
CA ASP A 298 -7.08 -14.57 -7.04
C ASP A 298 -6.88 -15.27 -5.70
N VAL A 299 -7.84 -16.09 -5.27
CA VAL A 299 -7.78 -16.83 -4.00
C VAL A 299 -7.39 -18.30 -4.16
N THR A 300 -6.96 -18.71 -5.35
CA THR A 300 -6.62 -20.13 -5.64
C THR A 300 -5.26 -20.55 -5.11
N THR A 301 -4.51 -19.62 -4.53
CA THR A 301 -3.24 -19.88 -3.84
C THR A 301 -3.27 -19.26 -2.44
N GLN A 302 -2.43 -19.76 -1.54
CA GLN A 302 -2.33 -19.20 -0.18
C GLN A 302 -1.96 -17.71 -0.21
N GLN A 303 -0.93 -17.36 -0.98
CA GLN A 303 -0.50 -15.96 -1.13
C GLN A 303 -1.61 -15.11 -1.76
N GLY A 304 -2.25 -15.61 -2.82
CA GLY A 304 -3.35 -14.91 -3.47
C GLY A 304 -4.53 -14.67 -2.51
N ALA A 305 -4.85 -15.60 -1.63
CA ALA A 305 -5.88 -15.42 -0.61
C ALA A 305 -5.49 -14.35 0.44
N ILE A 306 -4.21 -14.24 0.80
CA ILE A 306 -3.69 -13.18 1.67
C ILE A 306 -3.76 -11.83 0.96
N ASP A 307 -3.27 -11.76 -0.28
CA ASP A 307 -3.30 -10.56 -1.12
C ASP A 307 -4.74 -10.07 -1.31
N ALA A 308 -5.68 -10.99 -1.54
CA ALA A 308 -7.10 -10.72 -1.66
C ALA A 308 -7.68 -10.05 -0.40
N MET A 309 -7.30 -10.51 0.80
CA MET A 309 -7.75 -9.88 2.05
C MET A 309 -7.26 -8.43 2.14
N THR A 310 -5.99 -8.18 1.80
CA THR A 310 -5.40 -6.84 1.80
C THR A 310 -6.07 -5.90 0.80
N ILE A 311 -6.34 -6.39 -0.42
CA ILE A 311 -7.03 -5.61 -1.46
C ILE A 311 -8.49 -5.32 -1.06
N ILE A 312 -9.21 -6.32 -0.52
CA ILE A 312 -10.61 -6.16 -0.08
C ILE A 312 -10.70 -5.17 1.08
N ASP A 313 -9.81 -5.26 2.07
CA ASP A 313 -9.79 -4.34 3.21
C ASP A 313 -9.52 -2.89 2.76
N SER A 314 -8.60 -2.71 1.82
CA SER A 314 -8.35 -1.41 1.17
C SER A 314 -9.59 -0.92 0.42
N ALA A 315 -10.28 -1.79 -0.33
CA ALA A 315 -11.52 -1.44 -1.04
C ALA A 315 -12.65 -1.04 -0.08
N VAL A 316 -12.79 -1.72 1.05
CA VAL A 316 -13.76 -1.40 2.11
C VAL A 316 -13.45 -0.05 2.74
N THR A 317 -12.18 0.22 3.01
CA THR A 317 -11.72 1.52 3.53
C THR A 317 -12.03 2.65 2.55
N GLN A 318 -11.69 2.47 1.27
CA GLN A 318 -11.99 3.43 0.20
C GLN A 318 -13.50 3.69 0.07
N LEU A 319 -14.31 2.63 0.07
CA LEU A 319 -15.77 2.75 0.01
C LEU A 319 -16.33 3.49 1.25
N SER A 320 -15.76 3.23 2.43
CA SER A 320 -16.16 3.90 3.67
C SER A 320 -15.87 5.40 3.63
N GLN A 321 -14.71 5.79 3.08
CA GLN A 321 -14.37 7.19 2.84
C GLN A 321 -15.35 7.85 1.85
N MET A 322 -15.58 7.22 0.69
CA MET A 322 -16.54 7.71 -0.32
C MET A 322 -17.96 7.88 0.27
N ARG A 323 -18.41 6.95 1.12
CA ARG A 323 -19.70 7.06 1.82
C ARG A 323 -19.71 8.19 2.84
N GLY A 324 -18.60 8.39 3.55
CA GLY A 324 -18.42 9.50 4.48
C GLY A 324 -18.50 10.86 3.77
N GLU A 325 -17.85 11.00 2.62
CA GLU A 325 -17.90 12.20 1.77
C GLU A 325 -19.32 12.48 1.28
N LEU A 326 -20.02 11.47 0.76
CA LEU A 326 -21.42 11.58 0.32
C LEU A 326 -22.34 11.97 1.47
N GLY A 327 -22.19 11.35 2.65
CA GLY A 327 -22.99 11.67 3.83
C GLY A 327 -22.73 13.08 4.37
N SER A 328 -21.47 13.52 4.34
CA SER A 328 -21.09 14.89 4.69
C SER A 328 -21.71 15.90 3.73
N PHE A 329 -21.65 15.62 2.42
CA PHE A 329 -22.27 16.46 1.40
C PHE A 329 -23.78 16.58 1.62
N GLN A 330 -24.48 15.45 1.81
CA GLN A 330 -25.92 15.45 2.09
C GLN A 330 -26.24 16.31 3.32
N LYS A 331 -25.58 16.07 4.45
CA LYS A 331 -25.85 16.81 5.70
C LYS A 331 -25.62 18.32 5.58
N ASN A 332 -24.64 18.74 4.79
CA ASN A 332 -24.23 20.14 4.72
C ASN A 332 -24.99 20.94 3.66
N PHE A 333 -25.59 20.28 2.66
CA PHE A 333 -26.14 20.97 1.48
C PHE A 333 -27.55 20.53 1.06
N LEU A 334 -28.07 19.40 1.56
CA LEU A 334 -29.40 18.87 1.23
C LEU A 334 -30.29 18.76 2.48
#